data_AF-A0A7S2CTN9-F1
#
_entry.id   AF-A0A7S2CTN9-F1
#
_cell.length_a   1.000
_cell.length_b   1.000
_cell.length_c   1.000
_cell.angle_alpha   90.00
_cell.angle_beta   90.00
_cell.angle_gamma   90.00
#
_symmetry.space_group_name_H-M   'P 1'
#
loop_
_entity.id
_entity.type
_entity.pdbx_description
1 polymer ?
#
loop_
_entity_poly.entity_id
_entity_poly.type
_entity_poly.pdbx_seq_one_letter_code
_entity_poly.pdbx_strand_id
1 'polypeptide(L)'
;DGLLSNITSQTDQTNVRTLIQTVGTVSRTVGYRLGRHLDSIVPLFLKFVGDPEDEATQTEQHNELRETCLQGFESFVLRCNREIQPHLESITTTSLLFMKFDPNYNYGDDEEDEMEEEEEWEDEDGYEDEEVEDEDDDTSWKVRRAAVKVLNAVVTSRPEMLTELYTKCGAELVNRFKEREENVRLDIIECFAALVKMTELAEARKGTPTLVTTEQSPAVGLLESMLTTVMTASMKQLNGKADKTKSAVFAMLKSLCTVVPSALGAHMTELVPCVCGCLTDKNQSLKLDALTFLRLAMENQAPETLQASMDRIIPLILALVREEWYKIIAEALRVVQVIVTVLRPLDDDSGMFIGDYDYTAHVDPIYEAILVRLEAHDIDQEIKECAIIAVGQLVSTLGDQLTDRLPVVEGLLMERLRNEITRMPTLKAIAMICASPIGIDLTPILNEAIQELSQFLRQQSRPLKQTTLETLMALVKSSATHMTEPLFDLILSEAAPLVSDGDLHLTHLSLRLSISVLTVSPSASNTLAQHIMPKCLLIAASPLLQGRALESLLDLLKGLVSLDAPGLTFDELYDLIQSKVNDVEQKQGIA
;
A
#
# COMPACT_ATOMS: atom_id res chain seq x y z
N ASP A 1 23.24 29.31 31.35
CA ASP A 1 23.77 30.66 31.64
C ASP A 1 25.28 30.75 31.45
N GLY A 2 26.13 30.09 32.26
CA GLY A 2 27.60 30.18 32.09
C GLY A 2 28.13 29.72 30.71
N LEU A 3 27.52 28.71 30.10
CA LEU A 3 27.87 28.30 28.74
C LEU A 3 27.50 29.36 27.69
N LEU A 4 26.34 30.02 27.84
CA LEU A 4 25.84 31.04 26.90
C LEU A 4 26.63 32.34 26.99
N SER A 5 27.03 32.74 28.20
CA SER A 5 27.93 33.88 28.39
C SER A 5 29.28 33.62 27.72
N ASN A 6 29.82 32.40 27.85
CA ASN A 6 31.09 32.04 27.22
C ASN A 6 31.00 32.05 25.69
N ILE A 7 29.90 31.58 25.11
CA ILE A 7 29.66 31.66 23.66
C ILE A 7 29.66 33.13 23.19
N THR A 8 28.98 34.01 23.93
CA THR A 8 28.81 35.42 23.54
C THR A 8 30.11 36.22 23.67
N SER A 9 30.98 35.87 24.62
CA SER A 9 32.26 36.55 24.85
C SER A 9 33.43 35.99 24.05
N GLN A 10 33.26 34.83 23.40
CA GLN A 10 34.34 34.16 22.67
C GLN A 10 34.53 34.81 21.29
N THR A 11 35.78 35.09 20.94
CA THR A 11 36.16 35.68 19.65
C THR A 11 36.74 34.66 18.68
N ASP A 12 37.23 33.53 19.17
CA ASP A 12 37.73 32.44 18.34
C ASP A 12 36.57 31.57 17.82
N GLN A 13 36.38 31.58 16.50
CA GLN A 13 35.28 30.91 15.80
C GLN A 13 35.26 29.39 16.04
N THR A 14 36.42 28.76 16.10
CA THR A 14 36.53 27.31 16.36
C THR A 14 36.02 26.95 17.76
N ASN A 15 36.33 27.79 18.74
CA ASN A 15 35.83 27.65 20.10
C ASN A 15 34.33 27.96 20.20
N VAL A 16 33.82 28.97 19.47
CA VAL A 16 32.38 29.23 19.36
C VAL A 16 31.65 28.00 18.81
N ARG A 17 32.12 27.44 17.70
CA ARG A 17 31.55 26.23 17.07
C ARG A 17 31.47 25.06 18.05
N THR A 18 32.56 24.78 18.76
CA THR A 18 32.63 23.69 19.76
C THR A 18 31.59 23.87 20.87
N LEU A 19 31.39 25.10 21.34
CA LEU A 19 30.39 25.40 22.37
C LEU A 19 28.96 25.26 21.84
N ILE A 20 28.68 25.68 20.60
CA ILE A 20 27.38 25.48 19.94
C ILE A 20 27.10 23.98 19.75
N GLN A 21 28.07 23.21 19.28
CA GLN A 21 27.96 21.76 19.13
C GLN A 21 27.66 21.07 20.48
N THR A 22 28.26 21.57 21.57
CA THR A 22 27.98 21.11 22.93
C THR A 22 26.52 21.35 23.30
N VAL A 23 25.96 22.53 22.99
CA VAL A 23 24.52 22.80 23.22
C VAL A 23 23.63 21.85 22.42
N GLY A 24 23.95 21.60 21.14
CA GLY A 24 23.23 20.64 20.30
C GLY A 24 23.25 19.21 20.88
N THR A 25 24.41 18.79 21.39
CA THR A 25 24.60 17.48 22.05
C THR A 25 23.78 17.39 23.34
N VAL A 26 23.79 18.43 24.16
CA VAL A 26 22.98 18.51 25.39
C VAL A 26 21.48 18.38 25.06
N SER A 27 21.01 18.99 23.97
CA SER A 27 19.62 18.83 23.52
C SER A 27 19.27 17.36 23.21
N ARG A 28 20.16 16.65 22.50
CA ARG A 28 19.93 15.24 22.13
C ARG A 28 19.81 14.34 23.37
N THR A 29 20.54 14.65 24.45
CA THR A 29 20.55 13.83 25.68
C THR A 29 19.47 14.25 26.69
N VAL A 30 19.25 15.56 26.87
CA VAL A 30 18.39 16.11 27.95
C VAL A 30 17.50 17.28 27.49
N GLY A 31 16.90 17.17 26.30
CA GLY A 31 16.04 18.20 25.68
C GLY A 31 15.00 18.84 26.61
N TYR A 32 14.27 18.05 27.41
CA TYR A 32 13.25 18.58 28.34
C TYR A 32 13.78 19.56 29.40
N ARG A 33 15.08 19.50 29.73
CA ARG A 33 15.73 20.45 30.64
C ARG A 33 16.24 21.67 29.90
N LEU A 34 16.79 21.47 28.70
CA LEU A 34 17.29 22.54 27.84
C LEU A 34 16.15 23.45 27.37
N GLY A 35 14.95 22.90 27.17
CA GLY A 35 13.75 23.63 26.69
C GLY A 35 13.49 24.96 27.42
N ARG A 36 13.77 25.02 28.73
CA ARG A 36 13.58 26.23 29.57
C ARG A 36 14.49 27.40 29.22
N HIS A 37 15.53 27.15 28.43
CA HIS A 37 16.54 28.15 28.04
C HIS A 37 16.46 28.50 26.55
N LEU A 38 15.49 27.94 25.80
CA LEU A 38 15.39 28.17 24.36
C LEU A 38 15.16 29.64 23.99
N ASP A 39 14.48 30.41 24.83
CA ASP A 39 14.28 31.85 24.62
C ASP A 39 15.60 32.65 24.58
N SER A 40 16.68 32.11 25.15
CA SER A 40 18.02 32.70 25.06
C SER A 40 18.90 32.00 24.02
N ILE A 41 18.73 30.70 23.82
CA ILE A 41 19.55 29.89 22.92
C ILE A 41 19.19 30.14 21.46
N VAL A 42 17.90 30.16 21.12
CA VAL A 42 17.46 30.26 19.73
C VAL A 42 17.87 31.59 19.09
N PRO A 43 17.65 32.76 19.71
CA PRO A 43 18.11 34.03 19.15
C PRO A 43 19.63 34.07 18.93
N LEU A 44 20.40 33.44 19.81
CA LEU A 44 21.86 33.35 19.69
C LEU A 44 22.25 32.49 18.47
N PHE A 45 21.60 31.34 18.27
CA PHE A 45 21.85 30.48 17.12
C PHE A 45 21.44 31.18 15.82
N LEU A 46 20.28 31.86 15.78
CA LEU A 46 19.83 32.62 14.61
C LEU A 46 20.85 33.70 14.22
N LYS A 47 21.45 34.37 15.21
CA LYS A 47 22.51 35.36 14.97
C LYS A 47 23.75 34.73 14.33
N PHE A 48 24.16 33.53 14.74
CA PHE A 48 25.32 32.84 14.16
C PHE A 48 25.04 32.24 12.78
N VAL A 49 23.79 31.82 12.53
CA VAL A 49 23.36 31.42 11.19
C VAL A 49 23.43 32.61 10.22
N GLY A 50 22.96 33.77 10.67
CA GLY A 50 23.09 35.02 9.93
C GLY A 50 22.18 35.13 8.71
N ASP A 51 22.58 35.96 7.76
CA ASP A 51 21.87 36.22 6.51
C ASP A 51 22.61 35.53 5.34
N PRO A 52 21.95 34.72 4.50
CA PRO A 52 22.59 34.13 3.32
C PRO A 52 23.08 35.18 2.29
N GLU A 53 22.46 36.37 2.25
CA GLU A 53 22.82 37.44 1.30
C GLU A 53 24.07 38.23 1.74
N ASP A 54 24.54 38.05 2.98
CA ASP A 54 25.75 38.72 3.47
C ASP A 54 27.02 38.05 2.94
N GLU A 55 27.52 38.55 1.80
CA GLU A 55 28.76 38.10 1.14
C GLU A 55 29.97 38.02 2.09
N ALA A 56 30.05 38.90 3.10
CA ALA A 56 31.18 38.90 4.04
C ALA A 56 31.22 37.64 4.93
N THR A 57 30.10 36.92 5.00
CA THR A 57 29.92 35.70 5.79
C THR A 57 29.83 34.45 4.91
N GLN A 58 30.06 34.56 3.61
CA GLN A 58 30.12 33.42 2.69
C GLN A 58 31.53 32.80 2.69
N THR A 59 31.96 32.34 3.87
CA THR A 59 33.25 31.67 4.06
C THR A 59 33.04 30.28 4.64
N GLU A 60 34.01 29.39 4.44
CA GLU A 60 33.98 28.02 4.96
C GLU A 60 33.76 27.97 6.48
N GLN A 61 34.48 28.80 7.25
CA GLN A 61 34.31 28.87 8.71
C GLN A 61 32.88 29.25 9.12
N HIS A 62 32.23 30.14 8.37
CA HIS A 62 30.83 30.48 8.62
C HIS A 62 29.89 29.35 8.18
N ASN A 63 30.21 28.62 7.11
CA ASN A 63 29.44 27.45 6.67
C ASN A 63 29.45 26.35 7.75
N GLU A 64 30.62 26.01 8.31
CA GLU A 64 30.71 25.05 9.41
C GLU A 64 29.90 25.48 10.65
N LEU A 65 29.95 26.78 10.97
CA LEU A 65 29.22 27.35 12.10
C LEU A 65 27.70 27.32 11.87
N ARG A 66 27.26 27.69 10.67
CA ARG A 66 25.85 27.63 10.21
C ARG A 66 25.33 26.21 10.27
N GLU A 67 26.06 25.25 9.72
CA GLU A 67 25.73 23.83 9.76
C GLU A 67 25.52 23.38 11.22
N THR A 68 26.48 23.68 12.09
CA THR A 68 26.42 23.31 13.52
C THR A 68 25.18 23.92 14.21
N CYS A 69 24.84 25.17 13.88
CA CYS A 69 23.64 25.82 14.42
C CYS A 69 22.36 25.15 13.91
N LEU A 70 22.27 24.86 12.61
CA LEU A 70 21.12 24.21 11.99
C LEU A 70 20.90 22.78 12.55
N GLN A 71 21.97 21.99 12.70
CA GLN A 71 21.91 20.70 13.39
C GLN A 71 21.42 20.83 14.85
N GLY A 72 21.73 21.96 15.50
CA GLY A 72 21.19 22.32 16.80
C GLY A 72 19.68 22.57 16.76
N PHE A 73 19.20 23.35 15.78
CA PHE A 73 17.76 23.58 15.59
C PHE A 73 17.00 22.28 15.32
N GLU A 74 17.52 21.40 14.47
CA GLU A 74 16.93 20.08 14.22
C GLU A 74 16.72 19.32 15.53
N SER A 75 17.77 19.28 16.37
CA SER A 75 17.73 18.67 17.70
C SER A 75 16.70 19.34 18.62
N PHE A 76 16.60 20.67 18.63
CA PHE A 76 15.64 21.38 19.47
C PHE A 76 14.20 21.09 19.05
N VAL A 77 13.92 21.07 17.74
CA VAL A 77 12.59 20.78 17.19
C VAL A 77 12.12 19.38 17.59
N LEU A 78 13.01 18.38 17.53
CA LEU A 78 12.69 16.98 17.83
C LEU A 78 12.67 16.64 19.33
N ARG A 79 13.41 17.37 20.17
CA ARG A 79 13.63 17.02 21.60
C ARG A 79 12.95 17.97 22.58
N CYS A 80 12.54 19.16 22.14
CA CYS A 80 11.93 20.21 22.97
C CYS A 80 10.54 20.59 22.46
N ASN A 81 9.68 19.59 22.18
CA ASN A 81 8.45 19.76 21.40
C ASN A 81 7.54 20.92 21.82
N ARG A 82 7.37 21.16 23.13
CA ARG A 82 6.48 22.23 23.61
C ARG A 82 7.20 23.58 23.67
N GLU A 83 8.41 23.59 24.21
CA GLU A 83 9.17 24.82 24.47
C GLU A 83 9.68 25.50 23.20
N ILE A 84 9.87 24.75 22.12
CA ILE A 84 10.34 25.30 20.84
C ILE A 84 9.23 26.05 20.06
N GLN A 85 7.95 25.86 20.42
CA GLN A 85 6.81 26.40 19.67
C GLN A 85 6.89 27.90 19.32
N PRO A 86 7.27 28.80 20.24
CA PRO A 86 7.35 30.24 19.95
C PRO A 86 8.42 30.60 18.89
N HIS A 87 9.36 29.70 18.66
CA HIS A 87 10.52 29.92 17.80
C HIS A 87 10.42 29.22 16.44
N LEU A 88 9.40 28.37 16.24
CA LEU A 88 9.26 27.55 15.03
C LEU A 88 9.15 28.38 13.76
N GLU A 89 8.44 29.51 13.80
CA GLU A 89 8.32 30.40 12.65
C GLU A 89 9.69 30.92 12.20
N SER A 90 10.46 31.52 13.11
CA SER A 90 11.81 32.02 12.81
C SER A 90 12.73 30.92 12.31
N ILE A 91 12.71 29.74 12.95
CA ILE A 91 13.54 28.59 12.54
C ILE A 91 13.15 28.13 11.13
N THR A 92 11.86 27.99 10.84
CA THR A 92 11.36 27.53 9.54
C THR A 92 11.72 28.52 8.45
N THR A 93 11.51 29.83 8.68
CA THR A 93 11.88 30.88 7.72
C THR A 93 13.39 30.89 7.44
N THR A 94 14.22 30.83 8.48
CA THR A 94 15.69 30.77 8.30
C THR A 94 16.11 29.50 7.56
N SER A 95 15.52 28.34 7.88
CA SER A 95 15.82 27.10 7.17
C SER A 95 15.40 27.13 5.69
N LEU A 96 14.29 27.77 5.34
CA LEU A 96 13.88 27.96 3.94
C LEU A 96 14.87 28.85 3.16
N LEU A 97 15.40 29.90 3.80
CA LEU A 97 16.43 30.76 3.21
C LEU A 97 17.73 29.97 2.96
N PHE A 98 18.22 29.25 3.98
CA PHE A 98 19.47 28.49 3.87
C PHE A 98 19.36 27.21 3.04
N MET A 99 18.16 26.67 2.81
CA MET A 99 17.95 25.61 1.81
C MET A 99 18.34 26.08 0.39
N LYS A 100 18.22 27.38 0.10
CA LYS A 100 18.56 27.98 -1.20
C LYS A 100 19.99 28.52 -1.27
N PHE A 101 20.75 28.46 -0.17
CA PHE A 101 22.07 29.08 -0.05
C PHE A 101 23.11 28.34 -0.89
N ASP A 102 23.39 28.85 -2.09
CA ASP A 102 24.41 28.32 -3.02
C ASP A 102 25.22 29.48 -3.61
N PRO A 103 26.16 30.07 -2.84
CA PRO A 103 26.90 31.25 -3.27
C PRO A 103 27.78 30.99 -4.50
N ASN A 104 28.08 29.72 -4.79
CA ASN A 104 28.95 29.31 -5.89
C ASN A 104 28.17 28.93 -7.16
N TYR A 105 26.82 28.99 -7.14
CA TYR A 105 26.02 28.59 -8.29
C TYR A 105 24.73 29.42 -8.41
N ASN A 106 24.52 30.00 -9.59
CA ASN A 106 23.32 30.78 -9.87
C ASN A 106 22.37 29.98 -10.78
N TYR A 107 21.20 29.64 -10.25
CA TYR A 107 20.11 29.06 -11.01
C TYR A 107 19.49 30.19 -11.86
N GLY A 108 20.04 30.49 -13.03
CA GLY A 108 19.53 31.56 -13.89
C GLY A 108 18.03 31.42 -14.19
N ASP A 109 17.36 32.55 -14.49
CA ASP A 109 15.91 32.59 -14.77
C ASP A 109 15.49 31.88 -16.07
N ASP A 110 16.45 31.43 -16.91
CA ASP A 110 16.21 30.86 -18.25
C ASP A 110 16.56 29.35 -18.40
N GLU A 111 17.03 28.65 -17.35
CA GLU A 111 17.41 27.22 -17.43
C GLU A 111 16.28 26.29 -16.97
N GLU A 112 15.13 26.36 -17.63
CA GLU A 112 14.11 25.31 -17.46
C GLU A 112 14.50 23.98 -18.16
N ASP A 113 15.45 23.99 -19.12
CA ASP A 113 15.53 22.93 -20.14
C ASP A 113 16.78 22.04 -20.21
N GLU A 114 17.85 22.24 -19.43
CA GLU A 114 18.99 21.30 -19.46
C GLU A 114 19.38 20.86 -18.04
N MET A 115 19.06 19.61 -17.69
CA MET A 115 19.86 18.92 -16.67
C MET A 115 21.23 18.71 -17.32
N GLU A 116 22.16 19.63 -17.11
CA GLU A 116 23.54 19.45 -17.54
C GLU A 116 24.04 18.11 -17.00
N GLU A 117 24.67 17.34 -17.89
CA GLU A 117 25.22 16.04 -17.56
C GLU A 117 26.21 16.22 -16.41
N GLU A 118 25.94 15.59 -15.27
CA GLU A 118 26.96 15.34 -14.25
C GLU A 118 28.16 14.69 -14.97
N GLU A 119 29.26 15.42 -15.13
CA GLU A 119 30.58 14.83 -15.44
C GLU A 119 31.04 14.05 -14.21
N GLU A 120 30.43 12.88 -13.99
CA GLU A 120 30.99 11.89 -13.08
C GLU A 120 32.22 11.26 -13.73
N TRP A 121 33.36 11.46 -13.09
CA TRP A 121 34.59 10.74 -13.36
C TRP A 121 34.30 9.24 -13.28
N GLU A 122 34.51 8.53 -14.40
CA GLU A 122 34.32 7.08 -14.47
C GLU A 122 35.02 6.36 -13.32
N ASP A 123 34.25 5.55 -12.58
CA ASP A 123 34.70 4.63 -11.54
C ASP A 123 35.92 3.81 -12.02
N GLU A 124 37.08 4.03 -11.41
CA GLU A 124 38.17 3.05 -11.37
C GLU A 124 38.35 2.58 -9.91
N ASP A 125 37.69 1.45 -9.62
CA ASP A 125 38.01 0.44 -8.60
C ASP A 125 38.73 0.90 -7.32
N GLY A 126 37.94 1.08 -6.25
CA GLY A 126 38.15 0.41 -4.97
C GLY A 126 39.55 0.48 -4.33
N TYR A 127 39.96 1.67 -3.89
CA TYR A 127 40.83 1.84 -2.73
C TYR A 127 40.26 2.96 -1.85
N GLU A 128 40.04 2.67 -0.57
CA GLU A 128 39.89 3.67 0.49
C GLU A 128 41.19 4.48 0.55
N ASP A 129 41.34 5.49 -0.32
CA ASP A 129 42.35 6.51 -0.16
C ASP A 129 41.81 7.56 0.81
N GLU A 130 42.60 7.84 1.85
CA GLU A 130 42.38 8.91 2.81
C GLU A 130 42.03 10.20 2.04
N GLU A 131 40.80 10.71 2.25
CA GLU A 131 40.37 12.02 1.76
C GLU A 131 41.40 13.06 2.20
N VAL A 132 42.26 13.46 1.26
CA VAL A 132 43.08 14.67 1.42
C VAL A 132 42.09 15.82 1.29
N GLU A 133 41.66 16.39 2.43
CA GLU A 133 40.88 17.63 2.47
C GLU A 133 41.71 18.74 1.78
N ASP A 134 41.47 18.96 0.49
CA ASP A 134 41.93 20.15 -0.19
C ASP A 134 41.16 21.36 0.39
N GLU A 135 41.86 22.43 0.76
CA GLU A 135 41.31 23.68 1.36
C GLU A 135 40.32 24.44 0.44
N ASP A 136 39.93 23.87 -0.71
CA ASP A 136 39.03 24.43 -1.73
C ASP A 136 37.66 23.69 -1.81
N ASP A 137 37.36 22.74 -0.91
CA ASP A 137 36.10 21.99 -0.96
C ASP A 137 34.89 22.86 -0.54
N ASP A 138 33.98 23.13 -1.48
CA ASP A 138 32.79 23.95 -1.26
C ASP A 138 31.86 23.30 -0.21
N THR A 139 31.90 23.79 1.03
CA THR A 139 31.05 23.25 2.12
C THR A 139 29.64 23.84 2.17
N SER A 140 29.23 24.68 1.21
CA SER A 140 27.90 25.32 1.21
C SER A 140 26.75 24.30 1.13
N TRP A 141 26.98 23.15 0.48
CA TRP A 141 26.00 22.06 0.39
C TRP A 141 25.67 21.46 1.77
N LYS A 142 26.64 21.40 2.70
CA LYS A 142 26.41 20.92 4.07
C LYS A 142 25.43 21.83 4.82
N VAL A 143 25.49 23.14 4.57
CA VAL A 143 24.54 24.12 5.11
C VAL A 143 23.14 23.91 4.54
N ARG A 144 23.00 23.79 3.20
CA ARG A 144 21.70 23.50 2.56
C ARG A 144 21.09 22.22 3.11
N ARG A 145 21.90 21.16 3.21
CA ARG A 145 21.50 19.87 3.76
C ARG A 145 21.00 19.98 5.21
N ALA A 146 21.75 20.65 6.07
CA ALA A 146 21.37 20.85 7.46
C ALA A 146 20.06 21.67 7.58
N ALA A 147 19.86 22.66 6.71
CA ALA A 147 18.63 23.45 6.68
C ALA A 147 17.42 22.60 6.32
N VAL A 148 17.54 21.72 5.31
CA VAL A 148 16.47 20.79 4.92
C VAL A 148 16.14 19.79 6.02
N LYS A 149 17.14 19.30 6.76
CA LYS A 149 16.91 18.41 7.91
C LYS A 149 16.12 19.09 9.03
N VAL A 150 16.33 20.39 9.25
CA VAL A 150 15.48 21.17 10.18
C VAL A 150 14.04 21.22 9.67
N LEU A 151 13.82 21.49 8.38
CA LEU A 151 12.46 21.49 7.79
C LEU A 151 11.78 20.12 7.95
N ASN A 152 12.49 19.04 7.66
CA ASN A 152 11.99 17.68 7.82
C ASN A 152 11.63 17.37 9.29
N ALA A 153 12.45 17.82 10.23
CA ALA A 153 12.15 17.72 11.66
C ALA A 153 10.88 18.49 12.06
N VAL A 154 10.64 19.68 11.48
CA VAL A 154 9.39 20.44 11.72
C VAL A 154 8.20 19.67 11.16
N VAL A 155 8.29 19.21 9.90
CA VAL A 155 7.22 18.47 9.21
C VAL A 155 6.81 17.20 9.98
N THR A 156 7.78 16.39 10.38
CA THR A 156 7.52 15.11 11.04
C THR A 156 7.07 15.24 12.49
N SER A 157 7.39 16.35 13.16
CA SER A 157 7.08 16.55 14.58
C SER A 157 5.86 17.44 14.86
N ARG A 158 5.29 18.10 13.85
CA ARG A 158 4.16 19.05 13.99
C ARG A 158 2.99 18.72 13.03
N PRO A 159 2.34 17.55 13.17
CA PRO A 159 1.18 17.18 12.34
C PRO A 159 0.01 18.17 12.41
N GLU A 160 -0.10 18.94 13.50
CA GLU A 160 -1.11 19.98 13.67
C GLU A 160 -0.89 21.22 12.78
N MET A 161 0.31 21.37 12.19
CA MET A 161 0.69 22.51 11.35
C MET A 161 0.66 22.21 9.85
N LEU A 162 0.16 21.03 9.42
CA LEU A 162 0.25 20.58 8.02
C LEU A 162 -0.20 21.62 6.99
N THR A 163 -1.34 22.28 7.19
CA THR A 163 -1.85 23.31 6.27
C THR A 163 -0.91 24.50 6.15
N GLU A 164 -0.35 24.97 7.27
CA GLU A 164 0.63 26.06 7.28
C GLU A 164 1.93 25.63 6.59
N LEU A 165 2.38 24.40 6.84
CA LEU A 165 3.60 23.84 6.24
C LEU A 165 3.48 23.66 4.72
N TYR A 166 2.32 23.25 4.20
CA TYR A 166 2.10 23.26 2.74
C TYR A 166 2.19 24.68 2.16
N THR A 167 1.61 25.66 2.85
CA THR A 167 1.59 27.06 2.38
C THR A 167 2.99 27.69 2.41
N LYS A 168 3.79 27.41 3.45
CA LYS A 168 5.13 27.99 3.63
C LYS A 168 6.23 27.22 2.93
N CYS A 169 6.21 25.88 3.02
CA CYS A 169 7.32 25.02 2.59
C CYS A 169 7.03 24.27 1.29
N GLY A 170 5.76 24.06 0.94
CA GLY A 170 5.37 23.17 -0.15
C GLY A 170 6.03 23.54 -1.47
N ALA A 171 5.69 24.71 -2.02
CA ALA A 171 6.21 25.15 -3.31
C ALA A 171 7.74 25.31 -3.27
N GLU A 172 8.27 25.79 -2.15
CA GLU A 172 9.71 26.00 -1.95
C GLU A 172 10.52 24.70 -2.03
N LEU A 173 10.02 23.61 -1.45
CA LEU A 173 10.66 22.29 -1.54
C LEU A 173 10.60 21.74 -2.97
N VAL A 174 9.42 21.76 -3.60
CA VAL A 174 9.22 21.19 -4.94
C VAL A 174 10.04 21.92 -5.99
N ASN A 175 10.07 23.25 -5.94
CA ASN A 175 10.87 24.06 -6.86
C ASN A 175 12.38 23.82 -6.71
N ARG A 176 12.81 23.20 -5.60
CA ARG A 176 14.20 22.85 -5.32
C ARG A 176 14.56 21.39 -5.60
N PHE A 177 13.68 20.62 -6.23
CA PHE A 177 14.05 19.28 -6.74
C PHE A 177 15.17 19.35 -7.80
N LYS A 178 15.42 20.54 -8.37
CA LYS A 178 16.53 20.83 -9.29
C LYS A 178 17.89 21.04 -8.61
N GLU A 179 18.03 20.81 -7.31
CA GLU A 179 19.29 21.00 -6.57
C GLU A 179 20.45 20.22 -7.20
N ARG A 180 21.57 20.88 -7.53
CA ARG A 180 22.70 20.21 -8.21
C ARG A 180 23.34 19.10 -7.38
N GLU A 181 23.48 19.30 -6.07
CA GLU A 181 24.10 18.32 -5.17
C GLU A 181 23.14 17.16 -4.85
N GLU A 182 23.44 15.94 -5.32
CA GLU A 182 22.54 14.78 -5.19
C GLU A 182 22.12 14.53 -3.72
N ASN A 183 23.05 14.58 -2.77
CA ASN A 183 22.76 14.38 -1.36
C ASN A 183 21.78 15.41 -0.79
N VAL A 184 21.87 16.66 -1.24
CA VAL A 184 20.94 17.73 -0.81
C VAL A 184 19.60 17.55 -1.50
N ARG A 185 19.60 17.21 -2.79
CA ARG A 185 18.41 16.89 -3.60
C ARG A 185 17.58 15.78 -2.96
N LEU A 186 18.25 14.71 -2.53
CA LEU A 186 17.64 13.59 -1.81
C LEU A 186 16.94 14.05 -0.54
N ASP A 187 17.62 14.79 0.34
CA ASP A 187 17.04 15.29 1.59
C ASP A 187 15.82 16.20 1.32
N ILE A 188 15.81 16.97 0.21
CA ILE A 188 14.67 17.82 -0.20
C ILE A 188 13.46 16.98 -0.60
N ILE A 189 13.67 16.00 -1.48
CA ILE A 189 12.61 15.10 -1.95
C ILE A 189 12.05 14.30 -0.76
N GLU A 190 12.92 13.80 0.12
CA GLU A 190 12.51 13.10 1.34
C GLU A 190 11.73 14.00 2.30
N CYS A 191 12.11 15.27 2.45
CA CYS A 191 11.36 16.23 3.26
C CYS A 191 9.95 16.47 2.71
N PHE A 192 9.80 16.59 1.38
CA PHE A 192 8.47 16.71 0.77
C PHE A 192 7.68 15.39 0.86
N ALA A 193 8.34 14.24 0.66
CA ALA A 193 7.73 12.93 0.86
C ALA A 193 7.22 12.74 2.30
N ALA A 194 7.97 13.22 3.29
CA ALA A 194 7.54 13.24 4.68
C ALA A 194 6.28 14.11 4.88
N LEU A 195 6.17 15.26 4.20
CA LEU A 195 4.99 16.10 4.25
C LEU A 195 3.74 15.37 3.72
N VAL A 196 3.87 14.68 2.58
CA VAL A 196 2.81 13.82 2.03
C VAL A 196 2.47 12.67 2.99
N LYS A 197 3.49 12.01 3.57
CA LYS A 197 3.31 10.90 4.51
C LYS A 197 2.58 11.33 5.79
N MET A 198 2.88 12.50 6.31
CA MET A 198 2.19 13.05 7.48
C MET A 198 0.73 13.38 7.16
N THR A 199 0.43 13.81 5.94
CA THR A 199 -0.95 13.97 5.45
C THR A 199 -1.68 12.64 5.38
N GLU A 200 -1.06 11.59 4.83
CA GLU A 200 -1.63 10.23 4.81
C GLU A 200 -1.98 9.74 6.21
N LEU A 201 -1.06 9.89 7.17
CA LEU A 201 -1.29 9.49 8.57
C LEU A 201 -2.40 10.32 9.23
N ALA A 202 -2.54 11.59 8.89
CA ALA A 202 -3.60 12.44 9.39
C ALA A 202 -4.97 12.00 8.85
N GLU A 203 -5.07 11.67 7.56
CA GLU A 203 -6.30 11.16 6.96
C GLU A 203 -6.68 9.77 7.51
N ALA A 204 -5.72 8.87 7.66
CA ALA A 204 -5.96 7.54 8.24
C ALA A 204 -6.51 7.61 9.69
N ARG A 205 -6.12 8.63 10.46
CA ARG A 205 -6.62 8.85 11.84
C ARG A 205 -8.08 9.34 11.89
N LYS A 206 -8.61 9.93 10.80
CA LYS A 206 -10.01 10.35 10.74
C LYS A 206 -10.98 9.15 10.69
N GLY A 207 -10.48 7.94 10.50
CA GLY A 207 -11.26 6.70 10.48
C GLY A 207 -11.96 6.46 9.14
N THR A 208 -12.58 5.29 9.00
CA THR A 208 -13.39 4.92 7.83
C THR A 208 -14.54 5.92 7.65
N PRO A 209 -14.83 6.37 6.41
CA PRO A 209 -15.87 7.36 6.17
C PRO A 209 -17.22 6.83 6.66
N THR A 210 -17.77 7.46 7.69
CA THR A 210 -19.19 7.33 8.00
C THR A 210 -19.96 8.18 6.99
N LEU A 211 -21.17 7.74 6.61
CA LEU A 211 -22.02 8.20 5.51
C LEU A 211 -22.39 9.70 5.47
N VAL A 212 -21.77 10.55 6.27
CA VAL A 212 -22.12 11.97 6.40
C VAL A 212 -20.81 12.77 6.53
N THR A 213 -20.47 13.49 5.45
CA THR A 213 -19.35 14.45 5.26
C THR A 213 -17.94 13.86 5.06
N THR A 214 -17.59 13.53 3.81
CA THR A 214 -16.21 13.54 3.29
C THR A 214 -15.75 14.99 3.09
N GLU A 215 -15.53 15.73 4.17
CA GLU A 215 -14.75 16.97 4.05
C GLU A 215 -13.28 16.60 3.88
N GLN A 216 -12.79 16.68 2.64
CA GLN A 216 -11.36 16.60 2.35
C GLN A 216 -10.61 17.59 3.24
N SER A 217 -9.50 17.14 3.81
CA SER A 217 -8.63 17.99 4.62
C SER A 217 -8.14 19.19 3.82
N PRO A 218 -8.03 20.40 4.42
CA PRO A 218 -7.40 21.54 3.75
C PRO A 218 -5.98 21.22 3.26
N ALA A 219 -5.25 20.37 3.98
CA ALA A 219 -3.91 19.90 3.57
C ALA A 219 -3.95 19.06 2.28
N VAL A 220 -4.97 18.21 2.10
CA VAL A 220 -5.16 17.43 0.87
C VAL A 220 -5.48 18.37 -0.29
N GLY A 221 -6.38 19.34 -0.10
CA GLY A 221 -6.69 20.32 -1.14
C GLY A 221 -5.49 21.18 -1.56
N LEU A 222 -4.60 21.54 -0.63
CA LEU A 222 -3.33 22.21 -0.95
C LEU A 222 -2.39 21.30 -1.75
N LEU A 223 -2.26 20.03 -1.36
CA LEU A 223 -1.46 19.05 -2.10
C LEU A 223 -1.99 18.85 -3.53
N GLU A 224 -3.31 18.71 -3.70
CA GLU A 224 -3.95 18.62 -5.02
C GLU A 224 -3.67 19.87 -5.87
N SER A 225 -3.74 21.07 -5.27
CA SER A 225 -3.46 22.33 -5.98
C SER A 225 -2.01 22.44 -6.50
N MET A 226 -1.08 21.73 -5.85
CA MET A 226 0.33 21.70 -6.22
C MET A 226 0.69 20.52 -7.13
N LEU A 227 -0.24 19.60 -7.38
CA LEU A 227 0.06 18.31 -7.98
C LEU A 227 0.74 18.46 -9.34
N THR A 228 0.30 19.39 -10.19
CA THR A 228 0.95 19.67 -11.48
C THR A 228 2.44 19.95 -11.31
N THR A 229 2.81 20.87 -10.41
CA THR A 229 4.21 21.23 -10.17
C THR A 229 5.01 20.05 -9.61
N VAL A 230 4.42 19.29 -8.67
CA VAL A 230 5.05 18.08 -8.10
C VAL A 230 5.32 17.04 -9.19
N MET A 231 4.35 16.80 -10.08
CA MET A 231 4.47 15.84 -11.16
C MET A 231 5.52 16.27 -12.19
N THR A 232 5.52 17.55 -12.60
CA THR A 232 6.55 18.07 -13.51
C THR A 232 7.96 17.94 -12.92
N ALA A 233 8.16 18.33 -11.67
CA ALA A 233 9.45 18.19 -10.99
C ALA A 233 9.88 16.73 -10.86
N SER A 234 8.93 15.83 -10.52
CA SER A 234 9.18 14.39 -10.41
C SER A 234 9.60 13.77 -11.73
N MET A 235 8.90 14.10 -12.84
CA MET A 235 9.23 13.58 -14.16
C MET A 235 10.61 14.03 -14.63
N LYS A 236 11.02 15.27 -14.32
CA LYS A 236 12.39 15.74 -14.56
C LYS A 236 13.40 14.85 -13.84
N GLN A 237 13.19 14.57 -12.55
CA GLN A 237 14.09 13.70 -11.78
C GLN A 237 14.09 12.24 -12.27
N LEU A 238 12.94 11.69 -12.67
CA LEU A 238 12.84 10.32 -13.20
C LEU A 238 13.60 10.13 -14.52
N ASN A 239 13.73 11.19 -15.32
CA ASN A 239 14.51 11.19 -16.55
C ASN A 239 16.01 11.45 -16.33
N GLY A 240 16.43 11.76 -15.10
CA GLY A 240 17.83 11.99 -14.75
C GLY A 240 18.66 10.69 -14.70
N LYS A 241 19.97 10.81 -14.42
CA LYS A 241 20.89 9.66 -14.30
C LYS A 241 20.92 9.07 -12.88
N ALA A 242 20.73 9.89 -11.85
CA ALA A 242 20.86 9.55 -10.43
C ALA A 242 19.80 8.57 -9.89
N ASP A 243 20.15 7.28 -9.73
CA ASP A 243 19.22 6.22 -9.32
C ASP A 243 18.63 6.40 -7.92
N LYS A 244 19.42 6.87 -6.95
CA LYS A 244 18.91 7.10 -5.59
C LYS A 244 17.84 8.19 -5.60
N THR A 245 18.05 9.24 -6.39
CA THR A 245 17.07 10.32 -6.59
C THR A 245 15.78 9.78 -7.19
N LYS A 246 15.85 8.96 -8.25
CA LYS A 246 14.66 8.31 -8.84
C LYS A 246 13.92 7.45 -7.82
N SER A 247 14.62 6.65 -7.01
CA SER A 247 14.01 5.85 -5.94
C SER A 247 13.31 6.71 -4.89
N ALA A 248 13.91 7.83 -4.47
CA ALA A 248 13.27 8.78 -3.55
C ALA A 248 11.98 9.37 -4.14
N VAL A 249 12.01 9.71 -5.44
CA VAL A 249 10.81 10.17 -6.16
C VAL A 249 9.74 9.08 -6.18
N PHE A 250 10.07 7.82 -6.48
CA PHE A 250 9.09 6.74 -6.42
C PHE A 250 8.52 6.54 -5.02
N ALA A 251 9.32 6.65 -3.96
CA ALA A 251 8.82 6.61 -2.57
C ALA A 251 7.78 7.70 -2.29
N MET A 252 8.03 8.91 -2.78
CA MET A 252 7.09 10.03 -2.71
C MET A 252 5.83 9.77 -3.54
N LEU A 253 5.96 9.39 -4.81
CA LEU A 253 4.84 9.12 -5.71
C LEU A 253 3.93 8.00 -5.19
N LYS A 254 4.50 6.94 -4.58
CA LYS A 254 3.73 5.89 -3.90
C LYS A 254 2.86 6.43 -2.77
N SER A 255 3.35 7.43 -2.02
CA SER A 255 2.58 8.10 -0.98
C SER A 255 1.51 9.04 -1.56
N LEU A 256 1.74 9.63 -2.74
CA LEU A 256 0.70 10.40 -3.43
C LEU A 256 -0.46 9.52 -3.88
N CYS A 257 -0.20 8.29 -4.34
CA CYS A 257 -1.26 7.35 -4.73
C CYS A 257 -2.23 7.04 -3.60
N THR A 258 -1.83 7.15 -2.32
CA THR A 258 -2.72 6.88 -1.18
C THR A 258 -3.48 8.13 -0.72
N VAL A 259 -2.88 9.31 -0.85
CA VAL A 259 -3.49 10.57 -0.38
C VAL A 259 -4.41 11.21 -1.44
N VAL A 260 -4.02 11.17 -2.71
CA VAL A 260 -4.73 11.81 -3.83
C VAL A 260 -4.90 10.83 -5.02
N PRO A 261 -5.50 9.64 -4.80
CA PRO A 261 -5.53 8.56 -5.79
C PRO A 261 -6.10 8.99 -7.15
N SER A 262 -7.22 9.70 -7.17
CA SER A 262 -7.92 10.08 -8.41
C SER A 262 -7.30 11.28 -9.15
N ALA A 263 -6.43 12.06 -8.50
CA ALA A 263 -5.87 13.27 -9.08
C ALA A 263 -4.68 13.01 -10.02
N LEU A 264 -4.03 11.85 -9.88
CA LEU A 264 -2.88 11.46 -10.70
C LEU A 264 -3.23 11.17 -12.16
N GLY A 265 -4.48 10.84 -12.47
CA GLY A 265 -4.93 10.44 -13.80
C GLY A 265 -4.59 11.44 -14.91
N ALA A 266 -4.69 12.74 -14.61
CA ALA A 266 -4.36 13.80 -15.57
C ALA A 266 -2.88 13.82 -15.99
N HIS A 267 -1.98 13.23 -15.20
CA HIS A 267 -0.54 13.22 -15.43
C HIS A 267 -0.02 11.87 -15.94
N MET A 268 -0.86 10.83 -15.99
CA MET A 268 -0.41 9.48 -16.34
C MET A 268 0.16 9.38 -17.75
N THR A 269 -0.40 10.10 -18.72
CA THR A 269 0.08 10.09 -20.11
C THR A 269 1.54 10.52 -20.23
N GLU A 270 1.96 11.53 -19.45
CA GLU A 270 3.33 12.04 -19.46
C GLU A 270 4.25 11.22 -18.54
N LEU A 271 3.70 10.72 -17.42
CA LEU A 271 4.46 9.96 -16.43
C LEU A 271 4.84 8.55 -16.89
N VAL A 272 3.95 7.86 -17.60
CA VAL A 272 4.17 6.47 -18.04
C VAL A 272 5.49 6.31 -18.82
N PRO A 273 5.83 7.18 -19.80
CA PRO A 273 7.13 7.16 -20.45
C PRO A 273 8.34 7.13 -19.49
N CYS A 274 8.33 7.98 -18.46
CA CYS A 274 9.40 8.06 -17.46
C CYS A 274 9.50 6.78 -16.63
N VAL A 275 8.36 6.25 -16.18
CA VAL A 275 8.29 4.98 -15.44
C VAL A 275 8.80 3.83 -16.30
N CYS A 276 8.39 3.77 -17.58
CA CYS A 276 8.88 2.78 -18.53
C CYS A 276 10.40 2.81 -18.69
N GLY A 277 11.02 4.00 -18.68
CA GLY A 277 12.47 4.14 -18.69
C GLY A 277 13.12 3.45 -17.48
N CYS A 278 12.60 3.71 -16.28
CA CYS A 278 13.09 3.10 -15.04
C CYS A 278 12.86 1.57 -14.97
N LEU A 279 11.81 1.04 -15.62
CA LEU A 279 11.58 -0.41 -15.72
C LEU A 279 12.67 -1.15 -16.53
N THR A 280 13.38 -0.42 -17.40
CA THR A 280 14.45 -0.96 -18.24
C THR A 280 15.86 -0.70 -17.68
N ASP A 281 15.96 -0.06 -16.52
CA ASP A 281 17.23 0.30 -15.89
C ASP A 281 18.09 -0.94 -15.54
N LYS A 282 19.40 -0.80 -15.34
CA LYS A 282 20.22 -1.91 -14.84
C LYS A 282 20.02 -2.14 -13.34
N ASN A 283 19.63 -1.10 -12.60
CA ASN A 283 19.43 -1.14 -11.17
C ASN A 283 18.14 -1.86 -10.79
N GLN A 284 18.30 -3.07 -10.24
CA GLN A 284 17.21 -3.96 -9.86
C GLN A 284 16.29 -3.34 -8.80
N SER A 285 16.85 -2.60 -7.84
CA SER A 285 16.06 -1.93 -6.79
C SER A 285 15.17 -0.84 -7.37
N LEU A 286 15.71 -0.05 -8.31
CA LEU A 286 14.95 0.98 -9.01
C LEU A 286 13.82 0.38 -9.87
N LYS A 287 14.07 -0.72 -10.58
CA LYS A 287 13.02 -1.45 -11.30
C LYS A 287 11.88 -1.86 -10.36
N LEU A 288 12.21 -2.37 -9.19
CA LEU A 288 11.22 -2.79 -8.20
C LEU A 288 10.40 -1.60 -7.66
N ASP A 289 11.04 -0.46 -7.42
CA ASP A 289 10.35 0.77 -7.04
C ASP A 289 9.38 1.26 -8.14
N ALA A 290 9.83 1.25 -9.40
CA ALA A 290 9.02 1.61 -10.55
C ALA A 290 7.83 0.65 -10.76
N LEU A 291 8.04 -0.66 -10.63
CA LEU A 291 6.98 -1.68 -10.68
C LEU A 291 5.92 -1.47 -9.59
N THR A 292 6.38 -1.27 -8.35
CA THR A 292 5.50 -1.07 -7.19
C THR A 292 4.68 0.20 -7.37
N PHE A 293 5.30 1.29 -7.83
CA PHE A 293 4.60 2.53 -8.14
C PHE A 293 3.57 2.32 -9.25
N LEU A 294 3.96 1.69 -10.37
CA LEU A 294 3.08 1.47 -11.51
C LEU A 294 1.84 0.67 -11.09
N ARG A 295 2.00 -0.39 -10.30
CA ARG A 295 0.88 -1.16 -9.76
C ARG A 295 -0.09 -0.26 -8.99
N LEU A 296 0.41 0.47 -8.00
CA LEU A 296 -0.40 1.34 -7.14
C LEU A 296 -1.06 2.48 -7.92
N ALA A 297 -0.38 3.05 -8.91
CA ALA A 297 -0.95 4.07 -9.76
C ALA A 297 -2.11 3.49 -10.58
N MET A 298 -1.91 2.33 -11.21
CA MET A 298 -2.92 1.69 -12.06
C MET A 298 -4.17 1.23 -11.29
N GLU A 299 -4.02 0.75 -10.06
CA GLU A 299 -5.14 0.34 -9.19
C GLU A 299 -6.11 1.48 -8.87
N ASN A 300 -5.66 2.73 -8.98
CA ASN A 300 -6.41 3.91 -8.56
C ASN A 300 -6.86 4.82 -9.72
N GLN A 301 -6.51 4.50 -10.97
CA GLN A 301 -6.91 5.29 -12.14
C GLN A 301 -8.06 4.67 -12.91
N ALA A 302 -8.83 5.54 -13.57
CA ALA A 302 -9.83 5.12 -14.54
C ALA A 302 -9.14 4.34 -15.69
N PRO A 303 -9.59 3.11 -16.00
CA PRO A 303 -8.99 2.25 -17.02
C PRO A 303 -8.74 2.95 -18.37
N GLU A 304 -9.66 3.81 -18.79
CA GLU A 304 -9.62 4.55 -20.06
C GLU A 304 -8.38 5.45 -20.17
N THR A 305 -7.89 5.98 -19.04
CA THR A 305 -6.70 6.83 -18.99
C THR A 305 -5.40 6.06 -19.22
N LEU A 306 -5.41 4.75 -18.95
CA LEU A 306 -4.24 3.87 -19.02
C LEU A 306 -4.21 3.03 -20.29
N GLN A 307 -5.37 2.72 -20.87
CA GLN A 307 -5.53 1.88 -22.06
C GLN A 307 -4.69 2.34 -23.25
N ALA A 308 -4.56 3.66 -23.46
CA ALA A 308 -3.71 4.22 -24.52
C ALA A 308 -2.20 3.89 -24.37
N SER A 309 -1.76 3.46 -23.18
CA SER A 309 -0.36 3.14 -22.88
C SER A 309 -0.08 1.64 -22.78
N MET A 310 -1.09 0.77 -22.88
CA MET A 310 -0.94 -0.68 -22.67
C MET A 310 0.01 -1.33 -23.67
N ASP A 311 0.00 -0.89 -24.94
CA ASP A 311 0.93 -1.35 -25.98
C ASP A 311 2.41 -1.13 -25.60
N ARG A 312 2.70 -0.10 -24.80
CA ARG A 312 4.05 0.19 -24.31
C ARG A 312 4.36 -0.55 -23.01
N ILE A 313 3.40 -0.59 -22.08
CA ILE A 313 3.60 -1.15 -20.74
C ILE A 313 3.72 -2.67 -20.80
N ILE A 314 2.81 -3.35 -21.50
CA ILE A 314 2.69 -4.82 -21.46
C ILE A 314 4.01 -5.50 -21.86
N PRO A 315 4.65 -5.19 -23.00
CA PRO A 315 5.90 -5.86 -23.37
C PRO A 315 7.01 -5.74 -22.31
N LEU A 316 7.10 -4.59 -21.63
CA LEU A 316 8.08 -4.37 -20.56
C LEU A 316 7.78 -5.24 -19.34
N ILE A 317 6.52 -5.27 -18.90
CA ILE A 317 6.11 -6.08 -17.75
C ILE A 317 6.30 -7.57 -18.03
N LEU A 318 5.96 -8.05 -19.24
CA LEU A 318 6.15 -9.44 -19.61
C LEU A 318 7.64 -9.84 -19.68
N ALA A 319 8.53 -8.91 -20.03
CA ALA A 319 9.98 -9.12 -19.92
C ALA A 319 10.42 -9.25 -18.45
N LEU A 320 9.87 -8.42 -17.55
CA LEU A 320 10.17 -8.46 -16.12
C LEU A 320 9.61 -9.72 -15.42
N VAL A 321 8.52 -10.30 -15.91
CA VAL A 321 8.05 -11.64 -15.48
C VAL A 321 9.10 -12.72 -15.79
N ARG A 322 10.00 -12.50 -16.75
CA ARG A 322 11.06 -13.45 -17.17
C ARG A 322 12.44 -13.15 -16.54
N GLU A 323 12.53 -12.16 -15.66
CA GLU A 323 13.75 -11.82 -14.93
C GLU A 323 14.23 -12.95 -14.01
N GLU A 324 15.42 -12.76 -13.44
CA GLU A 324 16.04 -13.71 -12.49
C GLU A 324 15.68 -13.40 -11.03
N TRP A 325 15.55 -12.12 -10.67
CA TRP A 325 15.33 -11.74 -9.28
C TRP A 325 13.87 -11.91 -8.85
N TYR A 326 13.64 -12.78 -7.85
CA TYR A 326 12.29 -13.19 -7.44
C TYR A 326 11.34 -12.04 -7.10
N LYS A 327 11.85 -10.96 -6.48
CA LYS A 327 11.02 -9.80 -6.10
C LYS A 327 10.46 -9.06 -7.31
N ILE A 328 11.26 -8.91 -8.37
CA ILE A 328 10.80 -8.32 -9.63
C ILE A 328 9.78 -9.21 -10.30
N ILE A 329 10.03 -10.53 -10.37
CA ILE A 329 9.09 -11.47 -10.99
C ILE A 329 7.74 -11.43 -10.26
N ALA A 330 7.75 -11.51 -8.92
CA ALA A 330 6.56 -11.46 -8.11
C ALA A 330 5.79 -10.15 -8.30
N GLU A 331 6.48 -9.02 -8.26
CA GLU A 331 5.86 -7.70 -8.43
C GLU A 331 5.33 -7.50 -9.87
N ALA A 332 6.06 -7.94 -10.90
CA ALA A 332 5.61 -7.91 -12.28
C ALA A 332 4.33 -8.75 -12.49
N LEU A 333 4.22 -9.93 -11.86
CA LEU A 333 2.99 -10.73 -11.88
C LEU A 333 1.81 -10.03 -11.18
N ARG A 334 2.06 -9.20 -10.16
CA ARG A 334 1.01 -8.36 -9.57
C ARG A 334 0.60 -7.22 -10.50
N VAL A 335 1.55 -6.59 -11.19
CA VAL A 335 1.23 -5.61 -12.23
C VAL A 335 0.41 -6.26 -13.36
N VAL A 336 0.71 -7.49 -13.76
CA VAL A 336 -0.09 -8.24 -14.75
C VAL A 336 -1.54 -8.41 -14.30
N GLN A 337 -1.79 -8.68 -13.02
CA GLN A 337 -3.16 -8.77 -12.48
C GLN A 337 -3.93 -7.47 -12.71
N VAL A 338 -3.31 -6.32 -12.42
CA VAL A 338 -3.93 -5.00 -12.61
C VAL A 338 -4.06 -4.64 -14.09
N ILE A 339 -3.09 -5.01 -14.93
CA ILE A 339 -3.20 -4.85 -16.39
C ILE A 339 -4.47 -5.55 -16.90
N VAL A 340 -4.72 -6.78 -16.47
CA VAL A 340 -5.90 -7.54 -16.92
C VAL A 340 -7.20 -6.81 -16.59
N THR A 341 -7.32 -6.18 -15.41
CA THR A 341 -8.52 -5.41 -15.03
C THR A 341 -8.64 -4.09 -15.80
N VAL A 342 -7.51 -3.48 -16.21
CA VAL A 342 -7.51 -2.28 -17.07
C VAL A 342 -7.90 -2.62 -18.51
N LEU A 343 -7.48 -3.78 -19.02
CA LEU A 343 -7.78 -4.24 -20.38
C LEU A 343 -9.28 -4.47 -20.59
N ARG A 344 -9.96 -5.02 -19.60
CA ARG A 344 -11.41 -5.25 -19.63
C ARG A 344 -12.03 -4.89 -18.27
N PRO A 345 -12.41 -3.62 -18.08
CA PRO A 345 -12.90 -3.15 -16.79
C PRO A 345 -14.27 -3.69 -16.43
N LEU A 346 -14.48 -3.91 -15.14
CA LEU A 346 -15.74 -4.34 -14.55
C LEU A 346 -16.44 -3.12 -13.94
N ASP A 347 -17.73 -2.96 -14.21
CA ASP A 347 -18.56 -1.97 -13.53
C ASP A 347 -19.11 -2.57 -12.23
N ASP A 348 -18.80 -1.96 -11.09
CA ASP A 348 -19.18 -2.46 -9.76
C ASP A 348 -20.70 -2.43 -9.54
N ASP A 349 -21.42 -1.49 -10.17
CA ASP A 349 -22.87 -1.34 -10.00
C ASP A 349 -23.64 -2.43 -10.77
N SER A 350 -23.28 -2.69 -12.02
CA SER A 350 -23.92 -3.73 -12.83
C SER A 350 -23.33 -5.13 -12.62
N GLY A 351 -22.09 -5.22 -12.13
CA GLY A 351 -21.33 -6.46 -12.04
C GLY A 351 -20.94 -7.04 -13.42
N MET A 352 -20.92 -6.21 -14.47
CA MET A 352 -20.66 -6.61 -15.85
C MET A 352 -19.43 -5.89 -16.43
N PHE A 353 -18.80 -6.49 -17.44
CA PHE A 353 -17.70 -5.86 -18.16
C PHE A 353 -18.18 -4.68 -19.02
N ILE A 354 -17.40 -3.61 -19.04
CA ILE A 354 -17.67 -2.36 -19.77
C ILE A 354 -16.46 -1.97 -20.65
N GLY A 355 -16.67 -0.97 -21.52
CA GLY A 355 -15.65 -0.47 -22.45
C GLY A 355 -15.59 -1.25 -23.78
N ASP A 356 -14.94 -0.64 -24.77
CA ASP A 356 -14.78 -1.16 -26.13
C ASP A 356 -13.31 -1.27 -26.56
N TYR A 357 -12.38 -1.23 -25.59
CA TYR A 357 -10.95 -1.39 -25.83
C TYR A 357 -10.63 -2.77 -26.42
N ASP A 358 -9.91 -2.81 -27.54
CA ASP A 358 -9.47 -4.05 -28.17
C ASP A 358 -8.21 -4.62 -27.48
N TYR A 359 -8.42 -5.54 -26.55
CA TYR A 359 -7.37 -6.22 -25.81
C TYR A 359 -6.88 -7.52 -26.46
N THR A 360 -7.44 -7.93 -27.62
CA THR A 360 -7.25 -9.29 -28.17
C THR A 360 -5.78 -9.63 -28.43
N ALA A 361 -5.00 -8.67 -28.93
CA ALA A 361 -3.58 -8.85 -29.21
C ALA A 361 -2.72 -9.10 -27.94
N HIS A 362 -3.23 -8.76 -26.76
CA HIS A 362 -2.51 -8.88 -25.50
C HIS A 362 -2.76 -10.20 -24.76
N VAL A 363 -3.84 -10.91 -25.11
CA VAL A 363 -4.29 -12.11 -24.39
C VAL A 363 -3.22 -13.22 -24.40
N ASP A 364 -2.78 -13.62 -25.59
CA ASP A 364 -1.81 -14.71 -25.75
C ASP A 364 -0.46 -14.39 -25.08
N PRO A 365 0.17 -13.21 -25.28
CA PRO A 365 1.40 -12.85 -24.59
C PRO A 365 1.31 -12.89 -23.06
N ILE A 366 0.20 -12.40 -22.50
CA ILE A 366 -0.01 -12.41 -21.04
C ILE A 366 -0.18 -13.84 -20.53
N TYR A 367 -1.00 -14.65 -21.21
CA TYR A 367 -1.21 -16.05 -20.89
C TYR A 367 0.12 -16.82 -20.84
N GLU A 368 0.92 -16.72 -21.91
CA GLU A 368 2.20 -17.45 -22.02
C GLU A 368 3.22 -17.03 -20.96
N ALA A 369 3.25 -15.75 -20.58
CA ALA A 369 4.16 -15.28 -19.53
C ALA A 369 3.76 -15.82 -18.14
N ILE A 370 2.47 -15.86 -17.83
CA ILE A 370 1.96 -16.42 -16.57
C ILE A 370 2.18 -17.94 -16.53
N LEU A 371 1.87 -18.64 -17.64
CA LEU A 371 1.91 -20.11 -17.72
C LEU A 371 3.29 -20.66 -17.33
N VAL A 372 4.37 -20.07 -17.86
CA VAL A 372 5.76 -20.48 -17.54
C VAL A 372 6.03 -20.46 -16.04
N ARG A 373 5.50 -19.47 -15.31
CA ARG A 373 5.68 -19.37 -13.85
C ARG A 373 4.71 -20.28 -13.11
N LEU A 374 3.51 -20.52 -13.63
CA LEU A 374 2.51 -21.42 -13.05
C LEU A 374 2.92 -22.89 -13.13
N GLU A 375 3.59 -23.32 -14.20
CA GLU A 375 4.08 -24.69 -14.40
C GLU A 375 5.29 -25.02 -13.52
N ALA A 376 6.11 -24.02 -13.17
CA ALA A 376 7.35 -24.24 -12.45
C ALA A 376 7.13 -24.77 -11.01
N HIS A 377 7.77 -25.90 -10.68
CA HIS A 377 7.68 -26.50 -9.34
C HIS A 377 8.77 -25.99 -8.38
N ASP A 378 9.96 -25.63 -8.86
CA ASP A 378 11.11 -25.24 -8.04
C ASP A 378 11.47 -23.76 -8.22
N ILE A 379 10.54 -22.91 -7.78
CA ILE A 379 10.67 -21.45 -7.74
C ILE A 379 10.20 -20.93 -6.40
N ASP A 380 10.56 -19.68 -6.10
CA ASP A 380 10.19 -18.96 -4.89
C ASP A 380 8.68 -19.01 -4.63
N GLN A 381 8.29 -19.16 -3.36
CA GLN A 381 6.89 -19.27 -2.96
C GLN A 381 6.08 -18.04 -3.38
N GLU A 382 6.65 -16.85 -3.27
CA GLU A 382 5.98 -15.59 -3.62
C GLU A 382 5.64 -15.56 -5.11
N ILE A 383 6.53 -16.07 -5.98
CA ILE A 383 6.27 -16.17 -7.42
C ILE A 383 5.12 -17.14 -7.69
N LYS A 384 5.08 -18.30 -7.01
CA LYS A 384 3.99 -19.28 -7.17
C LYS A 384 2.65 -18.68 -6.79
N GLU A 385 2.60 -17.99 -5.64
CA GLU A 385 1.39 -17.31 -5.19
C GLU A 385 0.93 -16.27 -6.21
N CYS A 386 1.85 -15.42 -6.69
CA CYS A 386 1.52 -14.39 -7.67
C CYS A 386 1.09 -14.97 -9.03
N ALA A 387 1.69 -16.07 -9.49
CA ALA A 387 1.32 -16.73 -10.75
C ALA A 387 -0.08 -17.34 -10.67
N ILE A 388 -0.45 -17.97 -9.53
CA ILE A 388 -1.77 -18.54 -9.31
C ILE A 388 -2.85 -17.45 -9.27
N ILE A 389 -2.60 -16.34 -8.59
CA ILE A 389 -3.55 -15.22 -8.57
C ILE A 389 -3.63 -14.55 -9.95
N ALA A 390 -2.50 -14.39 -10.65
CA ALA A 390 -2.47 -13.84 -12.01
C ALA A 390 -3.27 -14.67 -13.01
N VAL A 391 -3.16 -16.01 -12.97
CA VAL A 391 -3.98 -16.86 -13.86
C VAL A 391 -5.46 -16.83 -13.46
N GLY A 392 -5.77 -16.75 -12.16
CA GLY A 392 -7.13 -16.55 -11.68
C GLY A 392 -7.77 -15.28 -12.23
N GLN A 393 -7.03 -14.16 -12.16
CA GLN A 393 -7.48 -12.87 -12.69
C GLN A 393 -7.65 -12.94 -14.21
N LEU A 394 -6.65 -13.48 -14.92
CA LEU A 394 -6.70 -13.65 -16.38
C LEU A 394 -7.94 -14.45 -16.81
N VAL A 395 -8.18 -15.61 -16.21
CA VAL A 395 -9.34 -16.45 -16.57
C VAL A 395 -10.65 -15.77 -16.18
N SER A 396 -10.71 -15.11 -15.02
CA SER A 396 -11.92 -14.42 -14.57
C SER A 396 -12.32 -13.23 -15.46
N THR A 397 -11.35 -12.62 -16.16
CA THR A 397 -11.58 -11.40 -16.94
C THR A 397 -11.56 -11.64 -18.45
N LEU A 398 -10.71 -12.53 -18.94
CA LEU A 398 -10.46 -12.79 -20.36
C LEU A 398 -10.64 -14.27 -20.74
N GLY A 399 -11.23 -15.08 -19.86
CA GLY A 399 -11.34 -16.53 -20.06
C GLY A 399 -12.16 -16.96 -21.29
N ASP A 400 -13.07 -16.10 -21.78
CA ASP A 400 -13.79 -16.30 -23.05
C ASP A 400 -12.85 -16.34 -24.26
N GLN A 401 -11.68 -15.70 -24.18
CA GLN A 401 -10.64 -15.74 -25.21
C GLN A 401 -9.67 -16.94 -25.03
N LEU A 402 -9.77 -17.68 -23.94
CA LEU A 402 -8.82 -18.73 -23.55
C LEU A 402 -9.43 -20.13 -23.58
N THR A 403 -10.58 -20.32 -24.23
CA THR A 403 -11.36 -21.57 -24.19
C THR A 403 -10.52 -22.83 -24.48
N ASP A 404 -9.65 -22.80 -25.50
CA ASP A 404 -8.78 -23.93 -25.87
C ASP A 404 -7.62 -24.19 -24.89
N ARG A 405 -7.39 -23.27 -23.95
CA ARG A 405 -6.31 -23.31 -22.95
C ARG A 405 -6.84 -23.59 -21.53
N LEU A 406 -8.13 -23.41 -21.28
CA LEU A 406 -8.76 -23.66 -19.98
C LEU A 406 -8.44 -25.05 -19.40
N PRO A 407 -8.47 -26.16 -20.16
CA PRO A 407 -8.16 -27.48 -19.59
C PRO A 407 -6.76 -27.59 -18.99
N VAL A 408 -5.78 -26.89 -19.56
CA VAL A 408 -4.40 -26.85 -19.03
C VAL A 408 -4.37 -26.08 -17.71
N VAL A 409 -5.00 -24.90 -17.68
CA VAL A 409 -5.08 -24.05 -16.48
C VAL A 409 -5.81 -24.77 -15.36
N GLU A 410 -6.94 -25.41 -15.65
CA GLU A 410 -7.74 -26.18 -14.70
C GLU A 410 -6.93 -27.33 -14.07
N GLY A 411 -6.20 -28.09 -14.89
CA GLY A 411 -5.31 -29.15 -14.42
C GLY A 411 -4.23 -28.62 -13.48
N LEU A 412 -3.59 -27.51 -13.84
CA LEU A 412 -2.58 -26.86 -13.01
C LEU A 412 -3.18 -26.32 -11.71
N LEU A 413 -4.34 -25.68 -11.74
CA LEU A 413 -5.03 -25.22 -10.52
C LEU A 413 -5.34 -26.40 -9.60
N MET A 414 -5.82 -27.53 -10.12
CA MET A 414 -6.06 -28.71 -9.29
C MET A 414 -4.78 -29.28 -8.66
N GLU A 415 -3.66 -29.29 -9.39
CA GLU A 415 -2.36 -29.65 -8.82
C GLU A 415 -1.95 -28.69 -7.70
N ARG A 416 -2.07 -27.38 -7.92
CA ARG A 416 -1.72 -26.35 -6.94
C ARG A 416 -2.65 -26.35 -5.73
N LEU A 417 -3.92 -26.72 -5.91
CA LEU A 417 -4.90 -26.84 -4.82
C LEU A 417 -4.51 -27.95 -3.83
N ARG A 418 -3.95 -29.05 -4.33
CA ARG A 418 -3.51 -30.20 -3.52
C ARG A 418 -2.23 -29.95 -2.74
N ASN A 419 -1.42 -29.01 -3.19
CA ASN A 419 -0.16 -28.66 -2.55
C ASN A 419 -0.40 -27.72 -1.37
N GLU A 420 0.20 -28.04 -0.22
CA GLU A 420 -0.03 -27.31 1.03
C GLU A 420 0.33 -25.84 0.98
N ILE A 421 1.38 -25.50 0.25
CA ILE A 421 1.91 -24.15 0.15
C ILE A 421 1.03 -23.30 -0.76
N THR A 422 0.49 -23.90 -1.83
CA THR A 422 -0.26 -23.18 -2.87
C THR A 422 -1.78 -23.32 -2.74
N ARG A 423 -2.31 -24.10 -1.80
CA ARG A 423 -3.77 -24.28 -1.66
C ARG A 423 -4.51 -22.95 -1.41
N MET A 424 -3.94 -22.05 -0.61
CA MET A 424 -4.56 -20.77 -0.25
C MET A 424 -4.71 -19.81 -1.45
N PRO A 425 -3.65 -19.50 -2.23
CA PRO A 425 -3.83 -18.68 -3.44
C PRO A 425 -4.72 -19.39 -4.47
N THR A 426 -4.70 -20.72 -4.57
CA THR A 426 -5.58 -21.43 -5.51
C THR A 426 -7.05 -21.32 -5.16
N LEU A 427 -7.41 -21.41 -3.87
CA LEU A 427 -8.79 -21.18 -3.42
C LEU A 427 -9.29 -19.78 -3.81
N LYS A 428 -8.43 -18.76 -3.68
CA LYS A 428 -8.74 -17.38 -4.08
C LYS A 428 -8.91 -17.26 -5.60
N ALA A 429 -8.01 -17.89 -6.38
CA ALA A 429 -8.11 -17.91 -7.84
C ALA A 429 -9.41 -18.59 -8.31
N ILE A 430 -9.77 -19.74 -7.75
CA ILE A 430 -11.03 -20.43 -8.07
C ILE A 430 -12.24 -19.56 -7.71
N ALA A 431 -12.24 -18.94 -6.53
CA ALA A 431 -13.33 -18.06 -6.11
C ALA A 431 -13.49 -16.86 -7.05
N MET A 432 -12.38 -16.28 -7.50
CA MET A 432 -12.35 -15.19 -8.48
C MET A 432 -12.92 -15.61 -9.83
N ILE A 433 -12.54 -16.80 -10.34
CA ILE A 433 -13.09 -17.35 -11.58
C ILE A 433 -14.60 -17.59 -11.45
N CYS A 434 -15.07 -18.15 -10.33
CA CYS A 434 -16.49 -18.38 -10.07
C CYS A 434 -17.30 -17.07 -10.01
N ALA A 435 -16.68 -15.98 -9.54
CA ALA A 435 -17.32 -14.67 -9.44
C ALA A 435 -17.41 -13.92 -10.79
N SER A 436 -16.75 -14.43 -11.84
CA SER A 436 -16.72 -13.79 -13.16
C SER A 436 -18.10 -13.72 -13.82
N PRO A 437 -18.47 -12.58 -14.43
CA PRO A 437 -19.71 -12.48 -15.22
C PRO A 437 -19.63 -13.21 -16.56
N ILE A 438 -18.45 -13.70 -17.01
CA ILE A 438 -18.34 -14.53 -18.22
C ILE A 438 -19.01 -15.89 -18.02
N GLY A 439 -19.03 -16.40 -16.78
CA GLY A 439 -19.56 -17.73 -16.48
C GLY A 439 -18.68 -18.85 -17.05
N ILE A 440 -17.39 -18.87 -16.67
CA ILE A 440 -16.45 -19.91 -17.07
C ILE A 440 -16.94 -21.28 -16.58
N ASP A 441 -16.99 -22.26 -17.49
CA ASP A 441 -17.45 -23.61 -17.17
C ASP A 441 -16.38 -24.40 -16.42
N LEU A 442 -16.52 -24.47 -15.09
CA LEU A 442 -15.64 -25.26 -14.22
C LEU A 442 -16.09 -26.72 -14.04
N THR A 443 -17.10 -27.18 -14.78
CA THR A 443 -17.59 -28.57 -14.71
C THR A 443 -16.48 -29.63 -14.75
N PRO A 444 -15.41 -29.50 -15.58
CA PRO A 444 -14.36 -30.52 -15.66
C PRO A 444 -13.66 -30.82 -14.32
N ILE A 445 -13.48 -29.82 -13.46
CA ILE A 445 -12.78 -29.95 -12.18
C ILE A 445 -13.72 -29.89 -10.96
N LEU A 446 -15.00 -29.54 -11.16
CA LEU A 446 -15.95 -29.22 -10.09
C LEU A 446 -16.06 -30.28 -8.99
N ASN A 447 -16.24 -31.56 -9.37
CA ASN A 447 -16.40 -32.65 -8.41
C ASN A 447 -15.12 -32.85 -7.58
N GLU A 448 -13.97 -32.88 -8.24
CA GLU A 448 -12.66 -33.07 -7.59
C GLU A 448 -12.35 -31.89 -6.66
N ALA A 449 -12.58 -30.65 -7.12
CA ALA A 449 -12.41 -29.46 -6.31
C ALA A 449 -13.29 -29.49 -5.05
N ILE A 450 -14.58 -29.78 -5.16
CA ILE A 450 -15.48 -29.84 -4.00
C ILE A 450 -15.02 -30.90 -3.00
N GLN A 451 -14.53 -32.06 -3.46
CA GLN A 451 -14.00 -33.10 -2.57
C GLN A 451 -12.75 -32.65 -1.81
N GLU A 452 -11.82 -31.95 -2.46
CA GLU A 452 -10.62 -31.41 -1.83
C GLU A 452 -10.99 -30.29 -0.82
N LEU A 453 -11.82 -29.32 -1.23
CA LEU A 453 -12.29 -28.22 -0.39
C LEU A 453 -13.02 -28.73 0.86
N SER A 454 -13.87 -29.74 0.68
CA SER A 454 -14.58 -30.41 1.78
C SER A 454 -13.61 -30.95 2.84
N GLN A 455 -12.47 -31.52 2.43
CA GLN A 455 -11.44 -31.99 3.36
C GLN A 455 -10.72 -30.84 4.08
N PHE A 456 -10.58 -29.67 3.44
CA PHE A 456 -9.95 -28.50 4.07
C PHE A 456 -10.74 -27.96 5.26
N LEU A 457 -12.08 -28.13 5.27
CA LEU A 457 -12.92 -27.75 6.41
C LEU A 457 -12.58 -28.52 7.70
N ARG A 458 -11.96 -29.69 7.58
CA ARG A 458 -11.51 -30.52 8.72
C ARG A 458 -10.15 -30.12 9.29
N GLN A 459 -9.38 -29.30 8.58
CA GLN A 459 -8.03 -28.92 9.00
C GLN A 459 -8.04 -27.97 10.21
N GLN A 460 -6.88 -27.66 10.80
CA GLN A 460 -6.82 -26.76 11.96
C GLN A 460 -6.74 -25.28 11.57
N SER A 461 -6.27 -24.97 10.35
CA SER A 461 -6.06 -23.60 9.90
C SER A 461 -7.40 -22.85 9.75
N ARG A 462 -7.66 -21.91 10.66
CA ARG A 462 -8.85 -21.05 10.62
C ARG A 462 -8.94 -20.23 9.32
N PRO A 463 -7.87 -19.56 8.83
CA PRO A 463 -7.91 -18.84 7.55
C PRO A 463 -8.23 -19.76 6.34
N LEU A 464 -7.74 -21.01 6.37
CA LEU A 464 -8.03 -21.97 5.33
C LEU A 464 -9.52 -22.32 5.30
N LYS A 465 -10.14 -22.56 6.47
CA LYS A 465 -11.58 -22.83 6.56
C LYS A 465 -12.42 -21.67 6.04
N GLN A 466 -12.06 -20.43 6.40
CA GLN A 466 -12.77 -19.23 5.94
C GLN A 466 -12.76 -19.14 4.41
N THR A 467 -11.55 -19.17 3.84
CA THR A 467 -11.37 -19.09 2.38
C THR A 467 -12.07 -20.26 1.68
N THR A 468 -12.01 -21.46 2.25
CA THR A 468 -12.69 -22.65 1.71
C THR A 468 -14.21 -22.49 1.70
N LEU A 469 -14.82 -21.98 2.77
CA LEU A 469 -16.26 -21.72 2.83
C LEU A 469 -16.68 -20.67 1.80
N GLU A 470 -15.87 -19.61 1.62
CA GLU A 470 -16.08 -18.58 0.61
C GLU A 470 -15.99 -19.14 -0.82
N THR A 471 -14.97 -19.94 -1.11
CA THR A 471 -14.82 -20.61 -2.42
C THR A 471 -15.96 -21.60 -2.69
N LEU A 472 -16.40 -22.37 -1.68
CA LEU A 472 -17.55 -23.27 -1.82
C LEU A 472 -18.84 -22.49 -2.11
N MET A 473 -19.07 -21.35 -1.45
CA MET A 473 -20.22 -20.48 -1.75
C MET A 473 -20.17 -19.98 -3.20
N ALA A 474 -18.99 -19.56 -3.67
CA ALA A 474 -18.80 -19.11 -5.04
C ALA A 474 -19.11 -20.22 -6.05
N LEU A 475 -18.57 -21.44 -5.85
CA LEU A 475 -18.83 -22.62 -6.69
C LEU A 475 -20.32 -23.01 -6.72
N VAL A 476 -20.97 -23.02 -5.56
CA VAL A 476 -22.42 -23.30 -5.47
C VAL A 476 -23.21 -22.27 -6.27
N LYS A 477 -22.85 -20.99 -6.18
CA LYS A 477 -23.55 -19.93 -6.91
C LYS A 477 -23.31 -20.01 -8.42
N SER A 478 -22.09 -20.27 -8.87
CA SER A 478 -21.71 -20.25 -10.28
C SER A 478 -22.05 -21.54 -11.04
N SER A 479 -22.04 -22.69 -10.36
CA SER A 479 -22.01 -24.01 -11.01
C SER A 479 -23.10 -24.97 -10.54
N ALA A 480 -24.12 -24.48 -9.80
CA ALA A 480 -25.21 -25.29 -9.26
C ALA A 480 -25.87 -26.23 -10.28
N THR A 481 -26.06 -25.77 -11.52
CA THR A 481 -26.69 -26.56 -12.60
C THR A 481 -25.92 -27.82 -12.99
N HIS A 482 -24.62 -27.88 -12.65
CA HIS A 482 -23.72 -29.00 -12.94
C HIS A 482 -23.41 -29.83 -11.68
N MET A 483 -23.95 -29.43 -10.52
CA MET A 483 -23.77 -30.15 -9.25
C MET A 483 -24.83 -31.24 -9.08
N THR A 484 -24.43 -32.33 -8.44
CA THR A 484 -25.32 -33.45 -8.10
C THR A 484 -25.72 -33.39 -6.63
N GLU A 485 -26.86 -33.98 -6.25
CA GLU A 485 -27.32 -34.03 -4.85
C GLU A 485 -26.23 -34.51 -3.86
N PRO A 486 -25.45 -35.58 -4.16
CA PRO A 486 -24.37 -36.01 -3.27
C PRO A 486 -23.29 -34.95 -3.00
N LEU A 487 -23.07 -34.00 -3.92
CA LEU A 487 -22.11 -32.92 -3.70
C LEU A 487 -22.66 -31.88 -2.71
N PHE A 488 -23.95 -31.55 -2.81
CA PHE A 488 -24.60 -30.68 -1.83
C PHE A 488 -24.61 -31.34 -0.44
N ASP A 489 -24.88 -32.65 -0.38
CA ASP A 489 -24.86 -33.39 0.87
C ASP A 489 -23.47 -33.42 1.52
N LEU A 490 -22.44 -33.65 0.72
CA LEU A 490 -21.05 -33.57 1.17
C LEU A 490 -20.73 -32.19 1.74
N ILE A 491 -21.04 -31.11 1.02
CA ILE A 491 -20.77 -29.74 1.48
C ILE A 491 -21.45 -29.45 2.83
N LEU A 492 -22.73 -29.79 2.96
CA LEU A 492 -23.49 -29.54 4.19
C LEU A 492 -22.96 -30.36 5.37
N SER A 493 -22.68 -31.65 5.14
CA SER A 493 -22.16 -32.53 6.18
C SER A 493 -20.79 -32.10 6.70
N GLU A 494 -19.90 -31.62 5.83
CA GLU A 494 -18.56 -31.14 6.18
C GLU A 494 -18.53 -29.74 6.79
N ALA A 495 -19.50 -28.89 6.46
CA ALA A 495 -19.67 -27.58 7.08
C ALA A 495 -20.28 -27.68 8.50
N ALA A 496 -21.06 -28.73 8.80
CA ALA A 496 -21.78 -28.85 10.06
C ALA A 496 -20.92 -28.78 11.35
N PRO A 497 -19.73 -29.39 11.43
CA PRO A 497 -18.87 -29.27 12.61
C PRO A 497 -18.41 -27.84 12.91
N LEU A 498 -18.43 -26.94 11.91
CA LEU A 498 -18.01 -25.55 12.07
C LEU A 498 -19.08 -24.66 12.70
N VAL A 499 -20.34 -25.13 12.68
CA VAL A 499 -21.45 -24.48 13.37
C VAL A 499 -21.31 -24.76 14.87
N SER A 500 -20.63 -23.84 15.57
CA SER A 500 -20.46 -23.84 17.03
C SER A 500 -20.37 -22.43 17.62
N ASP A 501 -20.49 -22.31 18.95
CA ASP A 501 -20.25 -21.05 19.66
C ASP A 501 -18.76 -20.77 19.94
N GLY A 502 -17.86 -21.67 19.54
CA GLY A 502 -16.41 -21.50 19.66
C GLY A 502 -15.80 -20.53 18.63
N ASP A 503 -16.40 -20.40 17.45
CA ASP A 503 -15.99 -19.44 16.41
C ASP A 503 -17.21 -18.92 15.64
N LEU A 504 -17.75 -17.80 16.10
CA LEU A 504 -18.97 -17.21 15.54
C LEU A 504 -18.79 -16.79 14.07
N HIS A 505 -17.58 -16.47 13.63
CA HIS A 505 -17.35 -16.10 12.24
C HIS A 505 -17.39 -17.32 11.31
N LEU A 506 -16.78 -18.44 11.71
CA LEU A 506 -16.92 -19.70 10.95
C LEU A 506 -18.37 -20.20 10.96
N THR A 507 -19.07 -20.09 12.09
CA THR A 507 -20.51 -20.36 12.15
C THR A 507 -21.30 -19.52 11.16
N HIS A 508 -21.06 -18.21 11.12
CA HIS A 508 -21.69 -17.32 10.16
C HIS A 508 -21.47 -17.79 8.71
N LEU A 509 -20.21 -18.06 8.33
CA LEU A 509 -19.89 -18.49 6.97
C LEU A 509 -20.50 -19.87 6.63
N SER A 510 -20.50 -20.82 7.56
CA SER A 510 -21.11 -22.15 7.34
C SER A 510 -22.63 -22.09 7.22
N LEU A 511 -23.29 -21.21 7.97
CA LEU A 511 -24.73 -20.97 7.83
C LEU A 511 -25.05 -20.29 6.49
N ARG A 512 -24.23 -19.31 6.07
CA ARG A 512 -24.36 -18.67 4.75
C ARG A 512 -24.18 -19.66 3.59
N LEU A 513 -23.21 -20.57 3.70
CA LEU A 513 -23.03 -21.66 2.74
C LEU A 513 -24.25 -22.58 2.70
N SER A 514 -24.82 -22.92 3.86
CA SER A 514 -26.04 -23.73 3.95
C SER A 514 -27.23 -23.06 3.26
N ILE A 515 -27.41 -21.75 3.46
CA ILE A 515 -28.44 -20.95 2.75
C ILE A 515 -28.20 -20.97 1.24
N SER A 516 -26.93 -20.80 0.80
CA SER A 516 -26.57 -20.83 -0.61
C SER A 516 -26.93 -22.16 -1.26
N VAL A 517 -26.65 -23.29 -0.58
CA VAL A 517 -27.01 -24.64 -1.05
C VAL A 517 -28.52 -24.80 -1.14
N LEU A 518 -29.29 -24.43 -0.11
CA LEU A 518 -30.75 -24.54 -0.14
C LEU A 518 -31.41 -23.72 -1.24
N THR A 519 -30.84 -22.55 -1.55
CA THR A 519 -31.38 -21.66 -2.58
C THR A 519 -31.35 -22.31 -3.96
N VAL A 520 -30.32 -23.12 -4.24
CA VAL A 520 -30.15 -23.79 -5.54
C VAL A 520 -30.62 -25.25 -5.54
N SER A 521 -30.63 -25.90 -4.38
CA SER A 521 -31.04 -27.30 -4.21
C SER A 521 -31.92 -27.47 -2.97
N PRO A 522 -33.24 -27.22 -3.10
CA PRO A 522 -34.17 -27.38 -1.98
C PRO A 522 -34.28 -28.82 -1.45
N SER A 523 -33.94 -29.83 -2.28
CA SER A 523 -33.93 -31.25 -1.85
C SER A 523 -32.85 -31.54 -0.80
N ALA A 524 -31.80 -30.71 -0.72
CA ALA A 524 -30.76 -30.81 0.31
C ALA A 524 -31.26 -30.46 1.73
N SER A 525 -32.50 -30.02 1.88
CA SER A 525 -33.15 -29.75 3.18
C SER A 525 -33.13 -30.95 4.13
N ASN A 526 -33.23 -32.17 3.61
CA ASN A 526 -33.14 -33.39 4.43
C ASN A 526 -31.76 -33.52 5.09
N THR A 527 -30.69 -33.34 4.32
CA THR A 527 -29.32 -33.41 4.82
C THR A 527 -29.02 -32.27 5.79
N LEU A 528 -29.55 -31.08 5.52
CA LEU A 528 -29.47 -29.96 6.44
C LEU A 528 -30.17 -30.25 7.77
N ALA A 529 -31.39 -30.79 7.73
CA ALA A 529 -32.13 -31.21 8.93
C ALA A 529 -31.35 -32.24 9.74
N GLN A 530 -30.66 -33.17 9.07
CA GLN A 530 -29.88 -34.22 9.72
C GLN A 530 -28.59 -33.69 10.38
N HIS A 531 -27.85 -32.81 9.71
CA HIS A 531 -26.48 -32.45 10.11
C HIS A 531 -26.35 -31.04 10.70
N ILE A 532 -27.00 -30.04 10.10
CA ILE A 532 -26.86 -28.62 10.45
C ILE A 532 -27.86 -28.21 11.53
N MET A 533 -29.11 -28.67 11.44
CA MET A 533 -30.17 -28.26 12.37
C MET A 533 -29.84 -28.58 13.84
N PRO A 534 -29.31 -29.77 14.20
CA PRO A 534 -28.92 -30.04 15.59
C PRO A 534 -27.87 -29.06 16.13
N LYS A 535 -27.00 -28.54 15.26
CA LYS A 535 -25.98 -27.54 15.61
C LYS A 535 -26.61 -26.15 15.75
N CYS A 536 -27.54 -25.80 14.88
CA CYS A 536 -28.31 -24.55 14.96
C CYS A 536 -29.06 -24.45 16.29
N LEU A 537 -29.72 -25.53 16.73
CA LEU A 537 -30.43 -25.59 18.00
C LEU A 537 -29.49 -25.39 19.21
N LEU A 538 -28.26 -25.92 19.15
CA LEU A 538 -27.27 -25.71 20.22
C LEU A 538 -26.83 -24.25 20.29
N ILE A 539 -26.58 -23.62 19.14
CA ILE A 539 -26.14 -22.22 19.09
C ILE A 539 -27.28 -21.26 19.43
N ALA A 540 -28.52 -21.57 19.05
CA ALA A 540 -29.69 -20.78 19.42
C ALA A 540 -29.86 -20.63 20.94
N ALA A 541 -29.42 -21.65 21.70
CA ALA A 541 -29.41 -21.64 23.16
C ALA A 541 -28.08 -21.14 23.77
N SER A 542 -27.10 -20.74 22.95
CA SER A 542 -25.81 -20.24 23.44
C SER A 542 -25.91 -18.76 23.80
N PRO A 543 -25.46 -18.35 25.01
CA PRO A 543 -25.43 -16.94 25.40
C PRO A 543 -24.39 -16.12 24.61
N LEU A 544 -23.52 -16.77 23.84
CA LEU A 544 -22.49 -16.12 23.03
C LEU A 544 -22.99 -15.71 21.64
N LEU A 545 -24.16 -16.20 21.21
CA LEU A 545 -24.69 -15.92 19.88
C LEU A 545 -25.06 -14.43 19.73
N GLN A 546 -24.43 -13.75 18.77
CA GLN A 546 -24.67 -12.33 18.49
C GLN A 546 -24.17 -11.95 17.08
N GLY A 547 -24.50 -10.73 16.65
CA GLY A 547 -24.00 -10.13 15.40
C GLY A 547 -24.33 -10.96 14.15
N ARG A 548 -23.37 -11.03 13.22
CA ARG A 548 -23.56 -11.70 11.91
C ARG A 548 -23.94 -13.19 12.01
N ALA A 549 -23.48 -13.89 13.06
CA ALA A 549 -23.84 -15.28 13.28
C ALA A 549 -25.33 -15.45 13.62
N LEU A 550 -25.86 -14.55 14.46
CA LEU A 550 -27.30 -14.49 14.78
C LEU A 550 -28.12 -14.16 13.54
N GLU A 551 -27.71 -13.14 12.78
CA GLU A 551 -28.38 -12.74 11.54
C GLU A 551 -28.47 -13.92 10.55
N SER A 552 -27.37 -14.64 10.34
CA SER A 552 -27.35 -15.80 9.44
C SER A 552 -28.14 -16.99 9.94
N LEU A 553 -28.21 -17.21 11.26
CA LEU A 553 -29.09 -18.22 11.82
C LEU A 553 -30.56 -17.87 11.56
N LEU A 554 -30.95 -16.62 11.81
CA LEU A 554 -32.31 -16.15 11.58
C LEU A 554 -32.67 -16.24 10.09
N ASP A 555 -31.78 -15.86 9.19
CA ASP A 555 -32.02 -15.96 7.76
C ASP A 555 -32.11 -17.41 7.27
N LEU A 556 -31.32 -18.32 7.84
CA LEU A 556 -31.48 -19.75 7.56
C LEU A 556 -32.85 -20.27 8.02
N LEU A 557 -33.27 -19.94 9.24
CA LEU A 557 -34.59 -20.34 9.75
C LEU A 557 -35.73 -19.79 8.90
N LYS A 558 -35.66 -18.51 8.48
CA LYS A 558 -36.64 -17.94 7.54
C LYS A 558 -36.68 -18.70 6.21
N GLY A 559 -35.52 -19.04 5.66
CA GLY A 559 -35.42 -19.81 4.41
C GLY A 559 -36.04 -21.20 4.54
N LEU A 560 -35.80 -21.88 5.67
CA LEU A 560 -36.36 -23.20 5.95
C LEU A 560 -37.88 -23.17 6.12
N VAL A 561 -38.40 -22.21 6.88
CA VAL A 561 -39.86 -22.03 7.03
C VAL A 561 -40.52 -21.73 5.68
N SER A 562 -39.86 -20.95 4.82
CA SER A 562 -40.37 -20.65 3.48
C SER A 562 -40.40 -21.86 2.55
N LEU A 563 -39.55 -22.86 2.80
CA LEU A 563 -39.51 -24.10 2.01
C LEU A 563 -40.65 -25.06 2.39
N ASP A 564 -41.20 -24.94 3.60
CA ASP A 564 -42.29 -25.77 4.13
C ASP A 564 -42.02 -27.29 4.01
N ALA A 565 -40.76 -27.68 4.23
CA ALA A 565 -40.35 -29.07 4.18
C ALA A 565 -40.78 -29.81 5.47
N PRO A 566 -41.19 -31.10 5.39
CA PRO A 566 -41.54 -31.89 6.56
C PRO A 566 -40.40 -31.96 7.60
N GLY A 567 -40.70 -31.67 8.87
CA GLY A 567 -39.71 -31.61 9.95
C GLY A 567 -38.99 -30.26 10.08
N LEU A 568 -39.30 -29.30 9.20
CA LEU A 568 -38.71 -27.97 9.14
C LEU A 568 -39.79 -26.87 8.99
N THR A 569 -41.05 -27.18 9.29
CA THR A 569 -42.15 -26.20 9.30
C THR A 569 -41.99 -25.21 10.45
N PHE A 570 -42.73 -24.09 10.42
CA PHE A 570 -42.67 -23.09 11.48
C PHE A 570 -42.97 -23.68 12.86
N ASP A 571 -44.08 -24.42 12.99
CA ASP A 571 -44.52 -24.97 14.26
C ASP A 571 -43.49 -25.99 14.80
N GLU A 572 -42.96 -26.85 13.93
CA GLU A 572 -41.94 -27.84 14.31
C GLU A 572 -40.62 -27.17 14.75
N LEU A 573 -40.14 -26.17 13.99
CA LEU A 573 -38.92 -25.44 14.35
C LEU A 573 -39.08 -24.63 15.63
N TYR A 574 -40.25 -24.00 15.82
CA TYR A 574 -40.57 -23.24 17.03
C TYR A 574 -40.53 -24.15 18.26
N ASP A 575 -41.22 -25.30 18.20
CA ASP A 575 -41.24 -26.29 19.28
C ASP A 575 -39.85 -26.85 19.58
N LEU A 576 -39.05 -27.13 18.54
CA LEU A 576 -37.66 -27.61 18.69
C LEU A 576 -36.76 -26.59 19.39
N ILE A 577 -36.85 -25.31 18.99
CA ILE A 577 -36.05 -24.23 19.60
C ILE A 577 -36.50 -24.00 21.05
N GLN A 578 -37.81 -23.89 21.30
CA GLN A 578 -38.35 -23.66 22.64
C GLN A 578 -37.97 -24.79 23.60
N SER A 579 -38.13 -26.04 23.16
CA SER A 579 -37.71 -27.22 23.92
C SER A 579 -36.22 -27.16 24.27
N LYS A 580 -35.37 -26.79 23.30
CA LYS A 580 -33.93 -26.74 23.52
C LYS A 580 -33.49 -25.64 24.48
N VAL A 581 -34.10 -24.45 24.40
CA VAL A 581 -33.82 -23.33 25.30
C VAL A 581 -34.22 -23.71 26.74
N ASN A 582 -35.42 -24.26 26.92
CA ASN A 582 -35.89 -24.73 28.23
C ASN A 582 -34.96 -25.78 28.85
N ASP A 583 -34.48 -26.73 28.04
CA ASP A 583 -33.51 -27.76 28.47
C ASP A 583 -32.19 -27.16 28.96
N VAL A 584 -31.71 -26.10 28.32
CA VAL A 584 -30.45 -25.43 28.68
C VAL A 584 -30.63 -24.58 29.93
N GLU A 585 -31.73 -23.83 30.05
CA GLU A 585 -32.06 -23.04 31.24
C GLU A 585 -32.20 -23.92 32.49
N GLN A 586 -32.86 -25.08 32.37
CA GLN A 586 -32.97 -26.06 33.45
C GLN A 586 -31.61 -26.64 33.85
N LYS A 587 -30.71 -26.93 32.89
CA LYS A 587 -29.36 -27.46 33.17
C LYS A 587 -28.42 -26.42 33.76
N GLN A 588 -28.64 -25.14 33.48
CA GLN A 588 -27.85 -24.04 34.02
C GLN A 588 -28.39 -23.49 35.36
N GLY A 589 -29.53 -24.01 35.84
CA GLY A 589 -30.14 -23.58 37.10
C GLY A 589 -30.70 -22.16 37.06
N ILE A 590 -31.10 -21.69 35.86
CA ILE A 590 -31.64 -20.34 35.61
C ILE A 590 -33.18 -20.33 35.73
N ALA A 591 -33.81 -21.50 35.78
CA ALA A 591 -35.26 -21.69 35.91
C ALA A 591 -35.78 -21.55 37.36
#